data_AF-A0A2E8YZY7-F1
#
_entry.id   AF-A0A2E8YZY7-F1
#
_cell.length_a   1.000
_cell.length_b   1.000
_cell.length_c   1.000
_cell.angle_alpha   90.00
_cell.angle_beta   90.00
_cell.angle_gamma   90.00
#
_symmetry.space_group_name_H-M   'P 1'
#
loop_
_entity.id
_entity.type
_entity.pdbx_description
1 polymer ?
#
loop_
_entity_poly.entity_id
_entity_poly.type
_entity_poly.pdbx_seq_one_letter_code
_entity_poly.pdbx_strand_id
1 'polypeptide(L)'
;MTPPREWERQPDETAPAYAALRCYLDQGPARSVTKVAEELDKSRSLIGRWSSRHRWRPRADAWDAHLTTTYVAEARDARRTLAHRHLAISHAALEKVAAAVTALAGDGLTVAELVKLWDIATRTERDALQLPGRVEISGPGGGPVVVDAMTDEERLTRLLALRREVDARIGDRIDPDDPDDLLDPDTDEELQP
;
A
#
# COMPACT_ATOMS: atom_id res chain seq x y z
N MET A 1 -15.65 -24.36 -21.11
CA MET A 1 -16.11 -23.06 -20.57
C MET A 1 -15.31 -22.79 -19.31
N THR A 2 -14.53 -21.73 -19.27
CA THR A 2 -13.88 -21.28 -18.03
C THR A 2 -14.97 -20.83 -17.06
N PRO A 3 -15.00 -21.32 -15.81
CA PRO A 3 -15.98 -20.84 -14.83
C PRO A 3 -15.81 -19.34 -14.61
N PRO A 4 -16.90 -18.58 -14.38
CA PRO A 4 -16.80 -17.17 -14.06
C PRO A 4 -16.00 -16.98 -12.78
N ARG A 5 -15.25 -15.88 -12.71
CA ARG A 5 -14.56 -15.49 -11.47
C ARG A 5 -15.58 -15.21 -10.38
N GLU A 6 -15.15 -15.26 -9.12
CA GLU A 6 -16.08 -15.12 -7.99
C GLU A 6 -16.86 -13.80 -8.04
N TRP A 7 -16.21 -12.69 -8.40
CA TRP A 7 -16.84 -11.37 -8.53
C TRP A 7 -17.60 -11.14 -9.85
N GLU A 8 -17.60 -12.10 -10.78
CA GLU A 8 -18.38 -12.02 -12.02
C GLU A 8 -19.81 -12.55 -11.81
N ARG A 9 -20.72 -12.20 -12.74
CA ARG A 9 -22.13 -12.62 -12.66
C ARG A 9 -22.26 -14.13 -12.71
N GLN A 10 -22.93 -14.70 -11.71
CA GLN A 10 -23.15 -16.14 -11.64
C GLN A 10 -24.37 -16.58 -12.48
N PRO A 11 -24.42 -17.83 -12.98
CA PRO A 11 -25.51 -18.31 -13.83
C PRO A 11 -26.90 -18.22 -13.18
N ASP A 12 -26.98 -18.34 -11.86
CA ASP A 12 -28.21 -18.28 -11.06
C ASP A 12 -28.51 -16.87 -10.51
N GLU A 13 -27.71 -15.87 -10.86
CA GLU A 13 -27.81 -14.50 -10.39
C GLU A 13 -28.56 -13.63 -11.41
N THR A 14 -29.63 -12.95 -10.99
CA THR A 14 -30.36 -12.05 -11.89
C THR A 14 -29.54 -10.79 -12.20
N ALA A 15 -29.81 -10.12 -13.33
CA ALA A 15 -29.12 -8.88 -13.67
C ALA A 15 -29.24 -7.79 -12.58
N PRO A 16 -30.42 -7.58 -11.93
CA PRO A 16 -30.52 -6.63 -10.81
C PRO A 16 -29.70 -7.05 -9.57
N ALA A 17 -29.65 -8.34 -9.24
CA ALA A 17 -28.85 -8.83 -8.12
C ALA A 17 -27.35 -8.60 -8.37
N TYR A 18 -26.89 -8.85 -9.59
CA TYR A 18 -25.51 -8.57 -9.98
C TYR A 18 -25.17 -7.07 -9.99
N ALA A 19 -26.08 -6.22 -10.46
CA ALA A 19 -25.90 -4.76 -10.38
C ALA A 19 -25.77 -4.28 -8.92
N ALA A 20 -26.54 -4.88 -8.01
CA ALA A 20 -26.44 -4.57 -6.59
C ALA A 20 -25.13 -5.04 -5.96
N LEU A 21 -24.61 -6.20 -6.38
CA LEU A 21 -23.26 -6.61 -6.00
C LEU A 21 -22.21 -5.61 -6.52
N ARG A 22 -22.31 -5.13 -7.76
CA ARG A 22 -21.34 -4.15 -8.30
C ARG A 22 -21.29 -2.90 -7.44
N CYS A 23 -22.45 -2.34 -7.08
CA CYS A 23 -22.56 -1.24 -6.12
C CYS A 23 -21.90 -1.59 -4.78
N TYR A 24 -22.17 -2.78 -4.22
CA TYR A 24 -21.54 -3.25 -2.98
C TYR A 24 -20.00 -3.33 -3.07
N LEU A 25 -19.45 -3.81 -4.18
CA LEU A 25 -18.00 -3.90 -4.41
C LEU A 25 -17.37 -2.52 -4.57
N ASP A 26 -18.04 -1.61 -5.27
CA ASP A 26 -17.53 -0.26 -5.55
C ASP A 26 -17.47 0.62 -4.28
N GLN A 27 -18.23 0.28 -3.24
CA GLN A 27 -18.15 0.95 -1.92
C GLN A 27 -16.85 0.67 -1.14
N GLY A 28 -16.04 -0.31 -1.55
CA GLY A 28 -14.75 -0.58 -0.92
C GLY A 28 -14.88 -0.93 0.58
N PRO A 29 -13.90 -0.60 1.44
CA PRO A 29 -13.87 -1.05 2.83
C PRO A 29 -15.08 -0.63 3.69
N ALA A 30 -15.81 0.42 3.29
CA ALA A 30 -16.99 0.91 4.00
C ALA A 30 -18.31 0.36 3.44
N ARG A 31 -18.23 -0.75 2.68
CA ARG A 31 -19.36 -1.46 2.06
C ARG A 31 -20.41 -1.83 3.09
N SER A 32 -21.68 -1.61 2.75
CA SER A 32 -22.80 -2.01 3.60
C SER A 32 -24.04 -2.31 2.76
N VAL A 33 -24.76 -3.36 3.12
CA VAL A 33 -26.06 -3.71 2.51
C VAL A 33 -27.06 -2.55 2.65
N THR A 34 -26.97 -1.78 3.73
CA THR A 34 -27.82 -0.60 3.98
C THR A 34 -27.54 0.50 2.95
N LYS A 35 -26.26 0.84 2.75
CA LYS A 35 -25.85 1.86 1.77
C LYS A 35 -26.23 1.46 0.35
N VAL A 36 -26.07 0.19 -0.01
CA VAL A 36 -26.50 -0.33 -1.33
C VAL A 36 -28.02 -0.22 -1.50
N ALA A 37 -28.80 -0.49 -0.44
CA ALA A 37 -30.25 -0.38 -0.48
C ALA A 37 -30.71 1.07 -0.70
N GLU A 38 -30.07 2.02 -0.02
CA GLU A 38 -30.31 3.46 -0.18
C GLU A 38 -29.92 3.94 -1.59
N GLU A 39 -28.73 3.58 -2.06
CA GLU A 39 -28.20 4.01 -3.37
C GLU A 39 -29.04 3.49 -4.55
N LEU A 40 -29.59 2.29 -4.44
CA LEU A 40 -30.39 1.66 -5.50
C LEU A 40 -31.90 1.85 -5.34
N ASP A 41 -32.35 2.57 -4.31
CA ASP A 41 -33.75 2.75 -3.94
C ASP A 41 -34.47 1.37 -3.86
N LYS A 42 -33.94 0.48 -3.02
CA LYS A 42 -34.46 -0.88 -2.78
C LYS A 42 -34.60 -1.13 -1.29
N SER A 43 -35.41 -2.11 -0.91
CA SER A 43 -35.51 -2.48 0.50
C SER A 43 -34.24 -3.18 0.99
N ARG A 44 -33.77 -2.82 2.20
CA ARG A 44 -32.64 -3.48 2.86
C ARG A 44 -32.81 -5.00 2.92
N SER A 45 -34.03 -5.48 3.16
CA SER A 45 -34.34 -6.93 3.21
C SER A 45 -34.13 -7.63 1.86
N LEU A 46 -34.40 -6.96 0.73
CA LEU A 46 -34.14 -7.53 -0.60
C LEU A 46 -32.64 -7.63 -0.87
N ILE A 47 -31.89 -6.56 -0.61
CA ILE A 47 -30.44 -6.54 -0.78
C ILE A 47 -29.77 -7.55 0.16
N GLY A 48 -30.20 -7.63 1.41
CA GLY A 48 -29.71 -8.62 2.37
C GLY A 48 -29.93 -10.06 1.89
N ARG A 49 -31.11 -10.36 1.31
CA ARG A 49 -31.38 -11.68 0.72
C ARG A 49 -30.45 -11.99 -0.45
N TRP A 50 -30.20 -11.03 -1.34
CA TRP A 50 -29.25 -11.21 -2.44
C TRP A 50 -27.82 -11.40 -1.93
N SER A 51 -27.41 -10.60 -0.94
CA SER A 51 -26.09 -10.68 -0.31
C SER A 51 -25.82 -12.07 0.27
N SER A 52 -26.77 -12.60 1.06
CA SER A 52 -26.64 -13.95 1.63
C SER A 52 -26.71 -15.04 0.55
N ARG A 53 -27.69 -14.96 -0.37
CA ARG A 53 -27.90 -15.97 -1.41
C ARG A 53 -26.69 -16.10 -2.34
N HIS A 54 -26.09 -14.97 -2.71
CA HIS A 54 -24.98 -14.91 -3.66
C HIS A 54 -23.63 -14.64 -3.00
N ARG A 55 -23.53 -14.84 -1.68
CA ARG A 55 -22.29 -14.83 -0.90
C ARG A 55 -21.40 -13.61 -1.19
N TRP A 56 -21.94 -12.41 -1.04
CA TRP A 56 -21.22 -11.19 -1.44
C TRP A 56 -19.90 -10.95 -0.70
N ARG A 57 -19.79 -11.34 0.58
CA ARG A 57 -18.56 -11.19 1.38
C ARG A 57 -17.35 -11.89 0.73
N PRO A 58 -17.33 -13.22 0.50
CA PRO A 58 -16.24 -13.88 -0.22
C PRO A 58 -15.92 -13.26 -1.60
N ARG A 59 -16.96 -12.84 -2.34
CA ARG A 59 -16.78 -12.22 -3.66
C ARG A 59 -16.10 -10.86 -3.55
N ALA A 60 -16.38 -10.11 -2.49
CA ALA A 60 -15.71 -8.85 -2.18
C ALA A 60 -14.25 -9.07 -1.80
N ASP A 61 -13.95 -10.09 -1.00
CA ASP A 61 -12.56 -10.43 -0.66
C ASP A 61 -11.75 -10.80 -1.90
N ALA A 62 -12.33 -11.61 -2.79
CA ALA A 62 -11.72 -11.98 -4.06
C ALA A 62 -11.52 -10.76 -4.99
N TRP A 63 -12.48 -9.82 -5.01
CA TRP A 63 -12.37 -8.57 -5.76
C TRP A 63 -11.28 -7.65 -5.20
N ASP A 64 -11.21 -7.49 -3.88
CA ASP A 64 -10.20 -6.68 -3.20
C ASP A 64 -8.79 -7.25 -3.44
N ALA A 65 -8.62 -8.57 -3.38
CA ALA A 65 -7.37 -9.25 -3.70
C ALA A 65 -6.97 -9.04 -5.17
N HIS A 66 -7.95 -9.08 -6.10
CA HIS A 66 -7.72 -8.80 -7.51
C HIS A 66 -7.28 -7.34 -7.73
N LEU A 67 -7.96 -6.37 -7.12
CA LEU A 67 -7.59 -4.96 -7.18
C LEU A 67 -6.20 -4.71 -6.61
N THR A 68 -5.88 -5.32 -5.48
CA THR A 68 -4.55 -5.23 -4.85
C THR A 68 -3.46 -5.74 -5.81
N THR A 69 -3.69 -6.90 -6.43
CA THR A 69 -2.74 -7.49 -7.38
C THR A 69 -2.53 -6.57 -8.58
N THR A 70 -3.62 -6.03 -9.14
CA THR A 70 -3.57 -5.11 -10.28
C THR A 70 -2.83 -3.83 -9.92
N TYR A 71 -3.16 -3.21 -8.78
CA TYR A 71 -2.50 -1.98 -8.32
C TYR A 71 -1.01 -2.18 -8.07
N VAL A 72 -0.61 -3.30 -7.45
CA VAL A 72 0.79 -3.64 -7.24
C VAL A 72 1.52 -3.80 -8.57
N ALA A 73 0.90 -4.45 -9.56
CA ALA A 73 1.47 -4.62 -10.89
C ALA A 73 1.64 -3.28 -11.62
N GLU A 74 0.61 -2.43 -11.62
CA GLU A 74 0.66 -1.09 -12.23
C GLU A 74 1.72 -0.20 -11.57
N ALA A 75 1.78 -0.20 -10.23
CA ALA A 75 2.77 0.56 -9.49
C ALA A 75 4.19 0.04 -9.75
N ARG A 76 4.37 -1.27 -9.97
CA ARG A 76 5.67 -1.85 -10.36
C ARG A 76 6.08 -1.39 -11.76
N ASP A 77 5.15 -1.38 -12.71
CA ASP A 77 5.42 -0.94 -14.07
C ASP A 77 5.73 0.56 -14.14
N ALA A 78 4.97 1.39 -13.43
CA ALA A 78 5.24 2.82 -13.34
C ALA A 78 6.64 3.10 -12.77
N ARG A 79 7.04 2.39 -11.69
CA ARG A 79 8.39 2.48 -11.13
C ARG A 79 9.47 2.10 -12.14
N ARG A 80 9.28 1.00 -12.87
CA ARG A 80 10.22 0.56 -13.93
C ARG A 80 10.36 1.62 -15.02
N THR A 81 9.26 2.19 -15.50
CA THR A 81 9.29 3.25 -16.52
C THR A 81 10.03 4.49 -16.02
N LEU A 82 9.77 4.92 -14.78
CA LEU A 82 10.47 6.06 -14.19
C LEU A 82 11.97 5.80 -14.05
N ALA A 83 12.35 4.63 -13.54
CA ALA A 83 13.74 4.23 -13.40
C ALA A 83 14.49 4.29 -14.74
N HIS A 84 13.90 3.77 -15.83
CA HIS A 84 14.50 3.86 -17.16
C HIS A 84 14.72 5.32 -17.62
N ARG A 85 13.75 6.22 -17.36
CA ARG A 85 13.89 7.65 -17.70
C ARG A 85 15.00 8.31 -16.88
N HIS A 86 15.05 8.03 -15.57
CA HIS A 86 16.07 8.57 -14.68
C HIS A 86 17.47 8.09 -15.05
N LEU A 87 17.63 6.82 -15.42
CA LEU A 87 18.90 6.28 -15.92
C LEU A 87 19.33 7.00 -17.20
N ALA A 88 18.43 7.21 -18.15
CA ALA A 88 18.75 7.94 -19.39
C ALA A 88 19.21 9.38 -19.12
N ILE A 89 18.53 10.08 -18.20
CA ILE A 89 18.91 11.44 -17.77
C ILE A 89 20.26 11.43 -17.06
N SER A 90 20.49 10.45 -16.16
CA SER A 90 21.73 10.31 -15.40
C SER A 90 22.91 10.04 -16.32
N HIS A 91 22.75 9.15 -17.30
CA HIS A 91 23.76 8.92 -18.34
C HIS A 91 24.06 10.19 -19.13
N ALA A 92 23.04 10.92 -19.61
CA ALA A 92 23.25 12.16 -20.36
C ALA A 92 23.94 13.26 -19.51
N ALA A 93 23.65 13.32 -18.21
CA ALA A 93 24.33 14.21 -17.28
C ALA A 93 25.80 13.80 -17.07
N LEU A 94 26.06 12.50 -16.89
CA LEU A 94 27.40 11.95 -16.76
C LEU A 94 28.25 12.18 -18.02
N GLU A 95 27.68 12.05 -19.21
CA GLU A 95 28.36 12.38 -20.47
C GLU A 95 28.78 13.86 -20.52
N LYS A 96 27.91 14.78 -20.09
CA LYS A 96 28.25 16.21 -19.99
C LYS A 96 29.35 16.47 -18.96
N VAL A 97 29.30 15.78 -17.82
CA VAL A 97 30.34 15.87 -16.80
C VAL A 97 31.67 15.35 -17.35
N ALA A 98 31.69 14.20 -18.02
CA ALA A 98 32.88 13.64 -18.64
C ALA A 98 33.48 14.58 -19.71
N ALA A 99 32.61 15.18 -20.54
CA ALA A 99 33.02 16.18 -21.52
C ALA A 99 33.62 17.44 -20.85
N ALA A 100 32.99 17.95 -19.78
CA ALA A 100 33.49 19.07 -19.02
C ALA A 100 34.85 18.75 -18.36
N VAL A 101 35.02 17.57 -17.79
CA VAL A 101 36.28 17.08 -17.22
C VAL A 101 37.37 17.01 -18.28
N THR A 102 37.04 16.54 -19.49
CA THR A 102 37.99 16.48 -20.61
C THR A 102 38.40 17.87 -21.08
N ALA A 103 37.45 18.82 -21.11
CA ALA A 103 37.73 20.21 -21.44
C ALA A 103 38.55 20.91 -20.34
N LEU A 104 38.23 20.63 -19.07
CA LEU A 104 38.93 21.13 -17.87
C LEU A 104 40.24 20.40 -17.59
N ALA A 105 40.54 19.31 -18.30
CA ALA A 105 41.89 18.78 -18.37
C ALA A 105 42.86 19.77 -19.05
N GLY A 106 42.34 20.86 -19.65
CA GLY A 106 43.10 22.06 -19.98
C GLY A 106 43.23 23.10 -18.86
N ASP A 107 42.37 23.09 -17.83
CA ASP A 107 42.45 23.93 -16.62
C ASP A 107 41.35 23.55 -15.58
N GLY A 108 41.71 22.95 -14.43
CA GLY A 108 41.06 23.33 -13.15
C GLY A 108 40.09 22.39 -12.40
N LEU A 109 39.75 21.16 -12.84
CA LEU A 109 38.95 20.26 -11.98
C LEU A 109 39.81 19.40 -11.05
N THR A 110 39.50 19.41 -9.77
CA THR A 110 40.18 18.57 -8.78
C THR A 110 39.56 17.17 -8.69
N VAL A 111 40.37 16.19 -8.26
CA VAL A 111 39.92 14.81 -8.01
C VAL A 111 38.74 14.76 -7.01
N ALA A 112 38.70 15.68 -6.05
CA ALA A 112 37.61 15.76 -5.07
C ALA A 112 36.25 16.13 -5.70
N GLU A 113 36.26 17.02 -6.70
CA GLU A 113 35.04 17.44 -7.40
C GLU A 113 34.52 16.32 -8.31
N LEU A 114 35.42 15.57 -8.94
CA LEU A 114 35.09 14.36 -9.70
C LEU A 114 34.41 13.29 -8.84
N VAL A 115 34.96 13.01 -7.65
CA VAL A 115 34.39 12.05 -6.70
C VAL A 115 32.99 12.49 -6.25
N LYS A 116 32.81 13.79 -5.99
CA LYS A 116 31.51 14.33 -5.57
C LYS A 116 30.45 14.22 -6.68
N LEU A 117 30.83 14.47 -7.92
CA LEU A 117 29.93 14.31 -9.08
C LEU A 117 29.52 12.84 -9.30
N TRP A 118 30.48 11.91 -9.17
CA TRP A 118 30.20 10.47 -9.24
C TRP A 118 29.25 10.01 -8.14
N ASP A 119 29.48 10.44 -6.90
CA ASP A 119 28.64 10.10 -5.76
C ASP A 119 27.20 10.63 -5.91
N ILE A 120 27.04 11.87 -6.39
CA ILE A 120 25.71 12.45 -6.68
C ILE A 120 24.99 11.65 -7.77
N ALA A 121 25.68 11.29 -8.86
CA ALA A 121 25.08 10.54 -9.96
C ALA A 121 24.66 9.13 -9.53
N THR A 122 25.55 8.39 -8.86
CA THR A 122 25.27 7.02 -8.39
C THR A 122 24.19 6.98 -7.31
N ARG A 123 24.13 7.97 -6.42
CA ARG A 123 23.02 8.12 -5.46
C ARG A 123 21.70 8.37 -6.17
N THR A 124 21.69 9.26 -7.16
CA THR A 124 20.50 9.55 -7.98
C THR A 124 19.98 8.30 -8.69
N GLU A 125 20.87 7.44 -9.21
CA GLU A 125 20.49 6.16 -9.80
C GLU A 125 19.92 5.16 -8.79
N ARG A 126 20.55 5.02 -7.62
CA ARG A 126 20.07 4.11 -6.56
C ARG A 126 18.68 4.49 -6.07
N ASP A 127 18.45 5.78 -5.84
CA ASP A 127 17.14 6.30 -5.41
C ASP A 127 16.09 6.08 -6.50
N ALA A 128 16.44 6.32 -7.77
CA ALA A 128 15.54 6.07 -8.90
C ALA A 128 15.15 4.58 -9.04
N LEU A 129 16.08 3.67 -8.73
CA LEU A 129 15.87 2.23 -8.77
C LEU A 129 15.22 1.66 -7.50
N GLN A 130 14.96 2.51 -6.49
CA GLN A 130 14.51 2.08 -5.15
C GLN A 130 15.38 0.97 -4.57
N LEU A 131 16.66 0.94 -4.95
CA LEU A 131 17.62 0.04 -4.33
C LEU A 131 17.81 0.54 -2.90
N PRO A 132 17.69 -0.33 -1.89
CA PRO A 132 17.85 0.10 -0.51
C PRO A 132 19.23 0.76 -0.37
N GLY A 133 19.24 2.08 -0.19
CA GLY A 133 20.42 2.82 0.24
C GLY A 133 20.79 2.40 1.65
N ARG A 134 22.06 2.54 2.01
CA ARG A 134 22.43 2.48 3.42
C ARG A 134 21.78 3.69 4.09
N VAL A 135 20.71 3.47 4.84
CA VAL A 135 20.12 4.50 5.70
C VAL A 135 21.00 4.57 6.94
N GLU A 136 21.93 5.51 6.95
CA GLU A 136 22.67 5.86 8.17
C GLU A 136 21.76 6.78 8.98
N ILE A 137 21.07 6.21 9.98
CA ILE A 137 20.34 6.99 10.97
C ILE A 137 21.39 7.49 11.96
N SER A 138 21.68 8.79 11.90
CA SER A 138 22.55 9.48 12.86
C SER A 138 21.70 10.30 13.83
N GLY A 139 22.15 10.38 15.08
CA GLY A 139 21.53 11.21 16.11
C GLY A 139 21.69 12.71 15.83
N PRO A 140 21.10 13.57 16.69
CA PRO A 140 21.23 15.02 16.57
C PRO A 140 22.70 15.44 16.43
N GLY A 141 23.02 16.23 15.39
CA GLY A 141 24.39 16.69 15.12
C GLY A 141 25.31 15.66 14.45
N GLY A 142 24.80 14.55 13.94
CA GLY A 142 25.61 13.52 13.26
C GLY A 142 26.31 12.55 14.20
N GLY A 143 26.00 12.61 15.50
CA GLY A 143 26.51 11.68 16.50
C GLY A 143 25.83 10.30 16.45
N PRO A 144 26.32 9.32 17.22
CA PRO A 144 25.66 8.02 17.36
C PRO A 144 24.21 8.20 17.80
N VAL A 145 23.30 7.38 17.24
CA VAL A 145 21.96 7.25 17.81
C VAL A 145 22.13 6.62 19.19
N VAL A 146 21.89 7.41 20.22
CA VAL A 146 21.74 6.88 21.57
C VAL A 146 20.39 6.18 21.60
N VAL A 147 20.41 4.88 21.31
CA VAL A 147 19.28 4.01 21.59
C VAL A 147 19.30 3.83 23.09
N ASP A 148 18.55 4.67 23.82
CA ASP A 148 18.29 4.35 25.21
C ASP A 148 17.59 3.00 25.19
N ALA A 149 18.27 1.98 25.73
CA ALA A 149 17.82 0.61 25.65
C ALA A 149 16.62 0.49 26.59
N MET A 150 15.45 0.88 26.10
CA MET A 150 14.18 0.69 26.80
C MET A 150 14.19 -0.73 27.32
N THR A 151 14.00 -0.88 28.62
CA THR A 151 13.81 -2.18 29.25
C THR A 151 12.62 -2.88 28.59
N ASP A 152 12.55 -4.20 28.68
CA ASP A 152 11.45 -4.97 28.06
C ASP A 152 10.07 -4.49 28.56
N GLU A 153 10.01 -4.03 29.82
CA GLU A 153 8.83 -3.42 30.44
C GLU A 153 8.42 -2.08 29.79
N GLU A 154 9.39 -1.20 29.51
CA GLU A 154 9.15 0.06 28.83
C GLU A 154 8.76 -0.15 27.36
N ARG A 155 9.36 -1.13 26.67
CA ARG A 155 8.97 -1.50 25.30
C ARG A 155 7.56 -2.03 25.25
N LEU A 156 7.18 -2.93 26.18
CA LEU A 156 5.82 -3.44 26.28
C LEU A 156 4.83 -2.31 26.54
N THR A 157 5.16 -1.41 27.47
CA THR A 157 4.34 -0.22 27.77
C THR A 157 4.12 0.65 26.54
N ARG A 158 5.18 0.87 25.75
CA ARG A 158 5.11 1.65 24.51
C ARG A 158 4.29 0.95 23.42
N LEU A 159 4.47 -0.35 23.25
CA LEU A 159 3.70 -1.15 22.30
C LEU A 159 2.21 -1.16 22.66
N LEU A 160 1.86 -1.31 23.94
CA LEU A 160 0.49 -1.24 24.43
C LEU A 160 -0.12 0.16 24.27
N ALA A 161 0.68 1.22 24.41
CA ALA A 161 0.23 2.58 24.13
C ALA A 161 -0.08 2.79 22.64
N LEU A 162 0.79 2.30 21.74
CA LEU A 162 0.58 2.36 20.30
C LEU A 162 -0.63 1.52 19.86
N ARG A 163 -0.82 0.32 20.42
CA ARG A 163 -2.00 -0.51 20.17
C ARG A 163 -3.29 0.23 20.54
N ARG A 164 -3.34 0.83 21.74
CA ARG A 164 -4.48 1.66 22.15
C ARG A 164 -4.75 2.85 21.24
N GLU A 165 -3.70 3.50 20.74
CA GLU A 165 -3.83 4.62 19.81
C GLU A 165 -4.42 4.16 18.47
N VAL A 166 -3.97 3.01 17.96
CA VAL A 166 -4.50 2.40 16.72
C VAL A 166 -5.95 1.94 16.93
N ASP A 167 -6.25 1.24 18.02
CA ASP A 167 -7.59 0.74 18.35
C ASP A 167 -8.59 1.89 18.52
N ALA A 168 -8.20 2.99 19.18
CA ALA A 168 -9.04 4.19 19.27
C ALA A 168 -9.34 4.80 17.90
N ARG A 169 -8.37 4.77 16.98
CA ARG A 169 -8.50 5.30 15.62
C ARG A 169 -9.31 4.39 14.70
N ILE A 170 -9.38 3.10 15.02
CA ILE A 170 -10.21 2.11 14.34
C ILE A 170 -11.63 2.13 14.92
N GLY A 171 -11.80 2.21 16.24
CA GLY A 171 -13.10 2.27 16.91
C GLY A 171 -13.94 3.49 16.53
N ASP A 172 -13.32 4.64 16.27
CA ASP A 172 -13.99 5.82 15.70
C ASP A 172 -14.54 5.59 14.28
N ARG A 173 -14.21 4.47 13.63
CA ARG A 173 -14.69 4.07 12.29
C ARG A 173 -15.69 2.91 12.31
N ILE A 174 -15.95 2.29 13.47
CA ILE A 174 -16.82 1.13 13.64
C ILE A 174 -18.10 1.58 14.34
N ASP A 175 -19.26 1.40 13.71
CA ASP A 175 -20.56 1.74 14.29
C ASP A 175 -21.03 0.58 15.20
N PRO A 176 -21.20 0.78 16.52
CA PRO A 176 -21.58 -0.29 17.44
C PRO A 176 -22.99 -0.86 17.20
N ASP A 177 -23.84 -0.19 16.41
CA ASP A 177 -25.18 -0.67 16.05
C ASP A 177 -25.23 -1.39 14.69
N ASP A 178 -24.11 -1.52 13.96
CA ASP A 178 -24.04 -2.32 12.72
C ASP A 178 -23.58 -3.77 13.03
N PRO A 179 -24.46 -4.79 12.92
CA PRO A 179 -24.12 -6.17 13.25
C PRO A 179 -23.06 -6.78 12.32
N ASP A 180 -22.70 -6.12 11.22
CA ASP A 180 -21.65 -6.56 10.29
C ASP A 180 -20.23 -6.07 10.68
N ASP A 181 -20.13 -5.11 11.62
CA ASP A 181 -18.92 -4.39 12.05
C ASP A 181 -18.33 -4.90 13.39
N LEU A 182 -19.04 -5.80 14.07
CA LEU A 182 -18.54 -6.51 15.24
C LEU A 182 -17.41 -7.47 14.79
N LEU A 183 -16.16 -7.03 14.95
CA LEU A 183 -15.04 -7.95 15.05
C LEU A 183 -15.35 -8.95 16.16
N ASP A 184 -15.46 -10.23 15.79
CA ASP A 184 -15.66 -11.33 16.74
C ASP A 184 -14.52 -11.27 17.76
N PRO A 185 -14.79 -11.03 19.06
CA PRO A 185 -13.74 -10.81 20.05
C PRO A 185 -12.92 -12.08 20.36
N ASP A 186 -13.25 -13.22 19.75
CA ASP A 186 -12.65 -14.53 20.03
C ASP A 186 -11.77 -15.10 18.89
N THR A 187 -11.25 -14.28 17.97
CA THR A 187 -10.13 -14.69 17.08
C THR A 187 -8.75 -14.46 17.71
N ASP A 188 -8.60 -14.74 19.01
CA ASP A 188 -7.33 -15.23 19.54
C ASP A 188 -7.41 -16.77 19.50
N GLU A 189 -7.27 -17.34 18.30
CA GLU A 189 -7.03 -18.78 18.16
C GLU A 189 -5.68 -19.07 18.82
N GLU A 190 -5.78 -19.71 19.98
CA GLU A 190 -4.71 -20.25 20.80
C GLU A 190 -3.50 -20.71 19.97
N LEU A 191 -2.44 -19.89 19.96
CA LEU A 191 -1.08 -20.39 19.77
C LEU A 191 -0.72 -21.21 21.01
N GLN A 192 -1.14 -22.49 21.02
CA GLN A 192 -0.58 -23.48 21.92
C GLN A 192 0.75 -24.02 21.34
N PRO A 193 1.72 -24.37 22.21
CA PRO A 193 3.13 -24.60 21.87
C PRO A 193 3.42 -25.88 21.08
#